data_AF-A0A2V9UZS2-F1
#
_entry.id   AF-A0A2V9UZS2-F1
#
_cell.length_a   1.000
_cell.length_b   1.000
_cell.length_c   1.000
_cell.angle_alpha   90.00
_cell.angle_beta   90.00
_cell.angle_gamma   90.00
#
_symmetry.space_group_name_H-M   'P 1'
#
loop_
_entity.id
_entity.type
_entity.pdbx_description
1 polymer ?
#
loop_
_entity_poly.entity_id
_entity_poly.type
_entity_poly.pdbx_seq_one_letter_code
_entity_poly.pdbx_strand_id
1 'polypeptide(L)'
;MQYSKTHTKPGTHTFYEGSLSRLLTFAAIADAALSAITGDLASRYACHRQEVAKNSVVTVNGDLRTLRRILHLAVEWGRLEHTASVHELPQPQGRTRVVSFKEEARYLTGASDNLRDAAILAVDTGMRPNSELFPLAWGDVDLTVRLESPHGVIHVRQGKTASAQRSVPLTPRAAEVLNRRKKEAAAIPRKSAFVFAGTGNSGHIISLQHPPEG
;
A
#
# COMPACT_ATOMS: atom_id res chain seq x y z
N MET A 1 11.04 -14.49 -14.12
CA MET A 1 10.05 -13.43 -13.77
C MET A 1 8.74 -13.50 -14.57
N GLN A 2 8.63 -14.23 -15.70
CA GLN A 2 7.35 -14.37 -16.41
C GLN A 2 6.24 -15.06 -15.59
N TYR A 3 6.60 -15.94 -14.65
CA TYR A 3 5.65 -16.61 -13.75
C TYR A 3 4.94 -15.65 -12.77
N SER A 4 5.65 -14.66 -12.21
CA SER A 4 5.02 -13.69 -11.29
C SER A 4 4.10 -12.72 -12.03
N LYS A 5 4.39 -12.38 -13.29
CA LYS A 5 3.51 -11.54 -14.14
C LYS A 5 2.14 -12.17 -14.39
N THR A 6 2.07 -13.50 -14.42
CA THR A 6 0.85 -14.24 -14.77
C THR A 6 0.03 -14.65 -13.53
N HIS A 7 0.68 -14.83 -12.38
CA HIS A 7 0.04 -15.40 -11.19
C HIS A 7 -0.06 -14.46 -9.98
N THR A 8 0.45 -13.22 -10.07
CA THR A 8 0.44 -12.28 -8.94
C THR A 8 -0.08 -10.90 -9.32
N LYS A 9 -0.62 -10.17 -8.33
CA LYS A 9 -1.09 -8.79 -8.53
C LYS A 9 0.08 -7.88 -8.94
N PRO A 10 -0.14 -6.81 -9.72
CA PRO A 10 0.94 -5.95 -10.23
C PRO A 10 1.91 -5.45 -9.15
N GLY A 11 1.40 -5.06 -7.97
CA GLY A 11 2.26 -4.62 -6.86
C GLY A 11 3.21 -5.70 -6.31
N THR A 12 2.82 -6.98 -6.40
CA THR A 12 3.68 -8.11 -6.03
C THR A 12 4.78 -8.31 -7.07
N HIS A 13 4.49 -8.10 -8.36
CA HIS A 13 5.50 -8.12 -9.41
C HIS A 13 6.54 -7.02 -9.20
N THR A 14 6.12 -5.77 -9.01
CA THR A 14 7.03 -4.64 -8.76
C THR A 14 7.89 -4.85 -7.52
N PHE A 15 7.33 -5.45 -6.46
CA PHE A 15 8.10 -5.83 -5.27
C PHE A 15 9.23 -6.81 -5.61
N TYR A 16 8.93 -7.91 -6.30
CA TYR A 16 9.94 -8.90 -6.67
C TYR A 16 10.98 -8.36 -7.63
N GLU A 17 10.58 -7.52 -8.59
CA GLU A 17 11.49 -6.87 -9.53
C GLU A 17 12.48 -5.95 -8.80
N GLY A 18 12.00 -5.13 -7.86
CA GLY A 18 12.86 -4.29 -7.04
C GLY A 18 13.81 -5.09 -6.14
N SER A 19 13.33 -6.17 -5.52
CA SER A 19 14.17 -7.06 -4.72
C SER A 19 15.20 -7.80 -5.56
N LEU A 20 14.83 -8.30 -6.73
CA LEU A 20 15.76 -8.96 -7.63
C LEU A 20 16.84 -7.99 -8.11
N SER A 21 16.46 -6.77 -8.50
CA SER A 21 17.43 -5.75 -8.91
C SER A 21 18.46 -5.51 -7.82
N ARG A 22 18.05 -5.47 -6.54
CA ARG A 22 18.96 -5.30 -5.39
C ARG A 22 19.84 -6.53 -5.14
N LEU A 23 19.30 -7.73 -5.27
CA LEU A 23 20.07 -8.96 -5.14
C LEU A 23 21.18 -9.04 -6.19
N LEU A 24 20.86 -8.64 -7.43
CA LEU A 24 21.80 -8.66 -8.56
C LEU A 24 22.88 -7.57 -8.47
N THR A 25 22.81 -6.61 -7.54
CA THR A 25 23.92 -5.68 -7.30
C THR A 25 25.04 -6.28 -6.46
N PHE A 26 24.83 -7.47 -5.88
CA PHE A 26 25.85 -8.18 -5.11
C PHE A 26 26.43 -9.31 -5.95
N ALA A 27 27.63 -9.08 -6.51
CA ALA A 27 28.28 -9.98 -7.47
C ALA A 27 28.33 -11.44 -7.00
N ALA A 28 28.60 -11.68 -5.72
CA ALA A 28 28.64 -13.03 -5.16
C ALA A 28 27.31 -13.79 -5.24
N ILE A 29 26.16 -13.10 -5.36
CA ILE A 29 24.85 -13.69 -5.69
C ILE A 29 24.56 -13.61 -7.18
N ALA A 30 24.90 -12.51 -7.85
CA ALA A 30 24.57 -12.29 -9.26
C ALA A 30 25.28 -13.29 -10.20
N ASP A 31 26.53 -13.61 -9.90
CA ASP A 31 27.39 -14.46 -10.73
C ASP A 31 27.39 -15.93 -10.27
N ALA A 32 26.75 -16.23 -9.14
CA ALA A 32 26.70 -17.57 -8.59
C ALA A 32 25.67 -18.44 -9.32
N ALA A 33 26.02 -19.70 -9.56
CA ALA A 33 25.04 -20.72 -9.88
C ALA A 33 24.04 -20.86 -8.72
N LEU A 34 22.77 -21.14 -9.02
CA LEU A 34 21.73 -21.26 -7.98
C LEU A 34 22.08 -22.32 -6.91
N SER A 35 22.78 -23.38 -7.29
CA SER A 35 23.24 -24.44 -6.38
C SER A 35 24.37 -23.98 -5.44
N ALA A 36 25.08 -22.91 -5.78
CA ALA A 36 26.14 -22.33 -4.96
C ALA A 36 25.61 -21.28 -3.96
N ILE A 37 24.32 -20.93 -4.03
CA ILE A 37 23.70 -19.98 -3.10
C ILE A 37 23.39 -20.70 -1.78
N THR A 38 24.25 -20.51 -0.79
CA THR A 38 24.12 -21.07 0.56
C THR A 38 23.49 -20.10 1.55
N GLY A 39 23.13 -20.61 2.74
CA GLY A 39 22.67 -19.76 3.86
C GLY A 39 23.74 -18.79 4.36
N ASP A 40 25.02 -19.16 4.27
CA ASP A 40 26.15 -18.27 4.57
C ASP A 40 26.20 -17.09 3.59
N LEU A 41 26.09 -17.37 2.28
CA LEU A 41 26.08 -16.32 1.27
C LEU A 41 24.90 -15.36 1.44
N ALA A 42 23.72 -15.88 1.80
CA ALA A 42 22.56 -15.05 2.12
C ALA A 42 22.79 -14.18 3.37
N SER A 43 23.47 -14.71 4.38
CA SER A 43 23.85 -13.94 5.59
C SER A 43 24.87 -12.84 5.27
N ARG A 44 25.86 -13.13 4.41
CA ARG A 44 26.83 -12.14 3.92
C ARG A 44 26.16 -11.04 3.12
N TYR A 45 25.20 -11.37 2.26
CA TYR A 45 24.37 -10.38 1.57
C TYR A 45 23.59 -9.52 2.57
N ALA A 46 22.96 -10.12 3.58
CA ALA A 46 22.22 -9.38 4.59
C ALA A 46 23.10 -8.37 5.34
N CYS A 47 24.30 -8.79 5.75
CA CYS A 47 25.30 -7.92 6.38
C CYS A 47 25.69 -6.75 5.48
N HIS A 48 26.10 -7.03 4.23
CA HIS A 48 26.45 -6.00 3.24
C HIS A 48 25.30 -4.99 3.04
N ARG A 49 24.07 -5.47 2.96
CA ARG A 49 22.90 -4.59 2.79
C ARG A 49 22.58 -3.75 4.01
N GLN A 50 22.96 -4.16 5.22
CA GLN A 50 22.79 -3.36 6.44
C GLN A 50 23.79 -2.19 6.50
N GLU A 51 24.96 -2.32 5.85
CA GLU A 51 25.95 -1.24 5.75
C GLU A 51 25.52 -0.13 4.78
N VAL A 52 24.61 -0.42 3.85
CA VAL A 52 24.07 0.57 2.92
C VAL A 52 23.20 1.58 3.67
N ALA A 53 23.60 2.86 3.59
CA ALA A 53 22.90 3.95 4.23
C ALA A 53 21.39 3.97 3.91
N LYS A 54 20.56 4.24 4.92
CA LYS A 54 19.08 4.31 4.85
C LYS A 54 18.39 3.01 4.43
N ASN A 55 19.09 1.87 4.42
CA ASN A 55 18.44 0.60 4.13
C ASN A 55 17.77 0.03 5.39
N SER A 56 16.47 -0.22 5.32
CA SER A 56 15.73 -0.76 6.47
C SER A 56 15.86 -2.28 6.56
N VAL A 57 15.80 -2.82 7.78
CA VAL A 57 15.76 -4.28 8.01
C VAL A 57 14.57 -4.93 7.28
N VAL A 58 13.44 -4.21 7.16
CA VAL A 58 12.27 -4.67 6.40
C VAL A 58 12.60 -4.87 4.92
N THR A 59 13.36 -3.95 4.33
CA THR A 59 13.81 -4.03 2.95
C THR A 59 14.74 -5.22 2.75
N VAL A 60 15.74 -5.39 3.63
CA VAL A 60 16.68 -6.53 3.58
C VAL A 60 15.93 -7.85 3.68
N ASN A 61 15.00 -7.97 4.63
CA ASN A 61 14.16 -9.16 4.77
C ASN A 61 13.26 -9.39 3.55
N GLY A 62 12.83 -8.32 2.86
CA GLY A 62 12.14 -8.41 1.57
C GLY A 62 12.97 -9.08 0.48
N ASP A 63 14.26 -8.75 0.43
CA ASP A 63 15.21 -9.36 -0.51
C ASP A 63 15.47 -10.83 -0.14
N LEU A 64 15.67 -11.13 1.14
CA LEU A 64 15.87 -12.50 1.63
C LEU A 64 14.65 -13.39 1.37
N ARG A 65 13.42 -12.87 1.54
CA ARG A 65 12.19 -13.58 1.15
C ARG A 65 12.11 -13.82 -0.35
N THR A 66 12.55 -12.87 -1.16
CA THR A 66 12.60 -13.00 -2.62
C THR A 66 13.62 -14.06 -3.02
N LEU A 67 14.81 -14.05 -2.45
CA LEU A 67 15.84 -15.08 -2.66
C LEU A 67 15.33 -16.47 -2.27
N ARG A 68 14.72 -16.60 -1.09
CA ARG A 68 14.09 -17.84 -0.64
C ARG A 68 13.03 -18.34 -1.62
N ARG A 69 12.20 -17.44 -2.18
CA ARG A 69 11.19 -17.80 -3.18
C ARG A 69 11.83 -18.28 -4.49
N ILE A 70 12.91 -17.66 -4.94
CA ILE A 70 13.65 -18.06 -6.15
C ILE A 70 14.21 -19.48 -5.99
N LEU A 71 14.86 -19.78 -4.86
CA LEU A 71 15.43 -21.11 -4.60
C LEU A 71 14.35 -22.19 -4.53
N HIS A 72 13.21 -21.92 -3.88
CA HIS A 72 12.08 -22.86 -3.88
C HIS A 72 11.51 -23.11 -5.28
N LEU A 73 11.37 -22.08 -6.12
CA LEU A 73 10.93 -22.26 -7.51
C LEU A 73 11.93 -23.07 -8.33
N ALA A 74 13.23 -22.92 -8.08
CA ALA A 74 14.25 -23.71 -8.74
C ALA A 74 14.14 -25.21 -8.38
N VAL A 75 13.81 -25.53 -7.12
CA VAL A 75 13.50 -26.91 -6.71
C VAL A 75 12.22 -27.41 -7.38
N GLU A 76 11.15 -26.61 -7.35
CA GLU A 76 9.86 -26.94 -7.99
C GLU A 76 9.99 -27.24 -9.49
N TRP A 77 10.91 -26.53 -10.18
CA TRP A 77 11.19 -26.73 -11.60
C TRP A 77 12.30 -27.75 -11.87
N GLY A 78 12.75 -28.50 -10.87
CA GLY A 78 13.78 -29.54 -11.02
C GLY A 78 15.18 -29.02 -11.36
N ARG A 79 15.46 -27.73 -11.10
CA ARG A 79 16.78 -27.12 -11.29
C ARG A 79 17.70 -27.32 -10.10
N LEU A 80 17.13 -27.59 -8.93
CA LEU A 80 17.84 -27.92 -7.68
C LEU A 80 17.16 -29.12 -7.03
N GLU A 81 17.92 -29.95 -6.32
CA GLU A 81 17.34 -31.03 -5.51
C GLU A 81 16.78 -30.52 -4.19
N HIS A 82 17.48 -29.55 -3.56
CA HIS A 82 17.14 -28.98 -2.27
C HIS A 82 17.39 -27.47 -2.23
N THR A 83 16.75 -26.78 -1.29
CA THR A 83 16.93 -25.34 -1.05
C THR A 83 17.85 -25.07 0.13
N ALA A 84 18.62 -23.98 0.06
CA ALA A 84 19.33 -23.47 1.22
C ALA A 84 18.37 -22.82 2.24
N SER A 85 18.71 -22.91 3.53
CA SER A 85 18.01 -22.21 4.60
C SER A 85 18.41 -20.73 4.61
N VAL A 86 17.49 -19.87 4.17
CA VAL A 86 17.65 -18.41 4.22
C VAL A 86 16.81 -17.85 5.36
N HIS A 87 17.43 -17.21 6.34
CA HIS A 87 16.75 -16.66 7.53
C HIS A 87 16.60 -15.14 7.43
N GLU A 88 15.49 -14.61 7.97
CA GLU A 88 15.26 -13.17 8.08
C GLU A 88 16.00 -12.62 9.31
N LEU A 89 16.42 -11.37 9.21
CA LEU A 89 17.01 -10.63 10.33
C LEU A 89 15.92 -10.27 11.36
N PRO A 90 16.25 -10.25 12.67
CA PRO A 90 15.33 -9.79 13.70
C PRO A 90 14.81 -8.39 13.41
N GLN A 91 13.49 -8.23 13.35
CA GLN A 91 12.85 -6.94 13.11
C GLN A 91 12.41 -6.33 14.45
N PRO A 92 12.76 -5.06 14.74
CA PRO A 92 12.19 -4.37 15.90
C PRO A 92 10.67 -4.26 15.73
N GLN A 93 9.95 -4.41 16.84
CA GLN A 93 8.49 -4.30 16.85
C GLN A 93 8.06 -2.97 16.21
N GLY A 94 7.10 -3.06 15.28
CA GLY A 94 6.55 -1.88 14.62
C GLY A 94 5.98 -0.91 15.66
N ARG A 95 6.09 0.39 15.38
CA ARG A 95 5.52 1.41 16.27
C ARG A 95 4.04 1.57 15.97
N THR A 96 3.19 1.01 16.84
CA THR A 96 1.75 1.32 16.83
C THR A 96 1.55 2.63 17.59
N ARG A 97 1.56 3.76 16.88
CA ARG A 97 1.17 5.06 17.45
C ARG A 97 -0.28 5.33 17.10
N VAL A 98 -1.11 5.57 18.11
CA VAL A 98 -2.48 6.05 17.95
C VAL A 98 -2.47 7.57 18.01
N VAL A 99 -3.16 8.22 17.07
CA VAL A 99 -3.31 9.68 17.04
C VAL A 99 -4.39 10.08 18.04
N SER A 100 -4.09 11.02 18.92
CA SER A 100 -5.07 11.58 19.86
C SER A 100 -5.98 12.61 19.18
N PHE A 101 -7.18 12.83 19.73
CA PHE A 101 -8.12 13.85 19.22
C PHE A 101 -7.49 15.26 19.14
N LYS A 102 -6.60 15.62 20.08
CA LYS A 102 -5.91 16.92 20.08
C LYS A 102 -4.90 17.02 18.93
N GLU A 103 -4.22 15.94 18.61
CA GLU A 103 -3.29 15.88 17.47
C GLU A 103 -4.04 15.89 16.15
N GLU A 104 -5.15 15.15 16.05
CA GLU A 104 -6.04 15.17 14.89
C GLU A 104 -6.54 16.60 14.62
N ALA A 105 -7.08 17.28 15.63
CA ALA A 105 -7.55 18.66 15.49
C ALA A 105 -6.44 19.59 15.00
N ARG A 106 -5.23 19.48 15.57
CA ARG A 106 -4.08 20.27 15.14
C ARG A 106 -3.70 19.97 13.68
N TYR A 107 -3.70 18.71 13.30
CA TYR A 107 -3.40 18.27 11.94
C TYR A 107 -4.41 18.82 10.94
N LEU A 108 -5.70 18.70 11.24
CA LEU A 108 -6.77 19.16 10.36
C LEU A 108 -6.75 20.68 10.18
N THR A 109 -6.40 21.46 11.21
CA THR A 109 -6.28 22.92 11.11
C THR A 109 -5.25 23.35 10.08
N GLY A 110 -4.09 22.68 10.03
CA GLY A 110 -3.02 22.99 9.07
C GLY A 110 -3.17 22.31 7.71
N ALA A 111 -4.14 21.40 7.54
CA ALA A 111 -4.32 20.66 6.29
C ALA A 111 -5.07 21.49 5.24
N SER A 112 -4.62 21.39 3.98
CA SER A 112 -5.36 21.87 2.80
C SER A 112 -6.70 21.15 2.66
N ASP A 113 -7.66 21.73 1.95
CA ASP A 113 -9.04 21.21 1.89
C ASP A 113 -9.11 19.73 1.45
N ASN A 114 -8.39 19.35 0.40
CA ASN A 114 -8.36 17.95 -0.05
C ASN A 114 -7.71 17.02 0.99
N LEU A 115 -6.63 17.47 1.65
CA LEU A 115 -5.95 16.67 2.66
C LEU A 115 -6.83 16.52 3.92
N ARG A 116 -7.50 17.59 4.32
CA ARG A 116 -8.44 17.64 5.44
C ARG A 116 -9.59 16.67 5.21
N ASP A 117 -10.21 16.71 4.05
CA ASP A 117 -11.34 15.83 3.68
C ASP A 117 -10.93 14.36 3.65
N ALA A 118 -9.80 14.07 3.00
CA ALA A 118 -9.28 12.72 2.95
C ALA A 118 -8.88 12.21 4.35
N ALA A 119 -8.32 13.06 5.20
CA ALA A 119 -7.95 12.69 6.56
C ALA A 119 -9.19 12.39 7.42
N ILE A 120 -10.23 13.22 7.36
CA ILE A 120 -11.50 12.97 8.04
C ILE A 120 -12.09 11.64 7.59
N LEU A 121 -12.18 11.40 6.28
CA LEU A 121 -12.71 10.15 5.77
C LEU A 121 -11.84 8.96 6.18
N ALA A 122 -10.51 9.06 6.11
CA ALA A 122 -9.61 7.99 6.51
C ALA A 122 -9.74 7.62 7.99
N VAL A 123 -9.83 8.62 8.88
CA VAL A 123 -9.98 8.41 10.32
C VAL A 123 -11.33 7.79 10.65
N ASP A 124 -12.42 8.32 10.07
CA ASP A 124 -13.79 7.92 10.43
C ASP A 124 -14.20 6.58 9.80
N THR A 125 -13.63 6.22 8.64
CA THR A 125 -14.01 5.01 7.89
C THR A 125 -12.97 3.90 7.93
N GLY A 126 -11.76 4.19 8.40
CA GLY A 126 -10.62 3.27 8.38
C GLY A 126 -10.17 2.87 6.96
N MET A 127 -10.59 3.60 5.94
CA MET A 127 -10.27 3.29 4.56
C MET A 127 -8.79 3.51 4.26
N ARG A 128 -8.19 2.57 3.52
CA ARG A 128 -6.79 2.66 3.09
C ARG A 128 -6.65 3.72 2.01
N PRO A 129 -5.75 4.72 2.15
CA PRO A 129 -5.64 5.83 1.21
C PRO A 129 -5.52 5.39 -0.25
N ASN A 130 -4.47 4.63 -0.58
CA ASN A 130 -4.13 4.32 -1.97
C ASN A 130 -5.07 3.31 -2.64
N SER A 131 -5.68 2.39 -1.88
CA SER A 131 -6.43 1.27 -2.46
C SER A 131 -7.94 1.37 -2.29
N GLU A 132 -8.43 2.25 -1.41
CA GLU A 132 -9.85 2.36 -1.10
C GLU A 132 -10.33 3.82 -1.19
N LEU A 133 -9.66 4.76 -0.51
CA LEU A 133 -10.14 6.13 -0.38
C LEU A 133 -9.88 6.99 -1.63
N PHE A 134 -8.66 6.99 -2.15
CA PHE A 134 -8.31 7.76 -3.34
C PHE A 134 -9.09 7.33 -4.59
N PRO A 135 -9.25 6.03 -4.88
CA PRO A 135 -10.08 5.58 -5.99
C PRO A 135 -11.59 5.55 -5.67
N LEU A 136 -12.06 6.14 -4.55
CA LEU A 136 -13.47 6.11 -4.18
C LEU A 136 -14.35 6.79 -5.25
N ALA A 137 -15.24 6.02 -5.86
CA ALA A 137 -16.18 6.50 -6.87
C ALA A 137 -17.49 6.97 -6.23
N TRP A 138 -18.14 7.96 -6.82
CA TRP A 138 -19.48 8.41 -6.38
C TRP A 138 -20.53 7.31 -6.45
N GLY A 139 -20.37 6.33 -7.36
CA GLY A 139 -21.25 5.16 -7.46
C GLY A 139 -21.14 4.17 -6.29
N ASP A 140 -20.13 4.34 -5.43
CA ASP A 140 -19.90 3.54 -4.23
C ASP A 140 -20.30 4.28 -2.95
N VAL A 141 -20.87 5.49 -3.06
CA VAL A 141 -21.32 6.31 -1.93
C VAL A 141 -22.84 6.40 -1.94
N ASP A 142 -23.49 5.76 -0.96
CA ASP A 142 -24.93 5.89 -0.69
C ASP A 142 -25.16 6.87 0.46
N LEU A 143 -25.64 8.08 0.17
CA LEU A 143 -25.99 9.08 1.20
C LEU A 143 -27.46 9.02 1.62
N THR A 144 -28.16 7.94 1.28
CA THR A 144 -29.56 7.73 1.69
C THR A 144 -29.64 7.52 3.19
N VAL A 145 -30.52 8.28 3.84
CA VAL A 145 -30.81 8.16 5.27
C VAL A 145 -31.61 6.88 5.50
N ARG A 146 -31.09 5.98 6.33
CA ARG A 146 -31.76 4.74 6.77
C ARG A 146 -31.68 4.63 8.29
N LEU A 147 -32.51 3.79 8.90
CA LEU A 147 -32.53 3.64 10.36
C LEU A 147 -31.19 3.11 10.88
N GLU A 148 -30.60 2.16 10.16
CA GLU A 148 -29.32 1.51 10.45
C GLU A 148 -28.10 2.33 10.01
N SER A 149 -28.29 3.29 9.12
CA SER A 149 -27.23 4.15 8.57
C SER A 149 -27.76 5.56 8.33
N PRO A 150 -28.00 6.35 9.40
CA PRO A 150 -28.67 7.65 9.29
C PRO A 150 -27.86 8.69 8.51
N HIS A 151 -26.57 8.44 8.30
CA HIS A 151 -25.67 9.33 7.57
C HIS A 151 -25.18 8.74 6.24
N GLY A 152 -25.74 7.59 5.83
CA GLY A 152 -25.32 6.87 4.64
C GLY A 152 -24.18 5.88 4.86
N VAL A 153 -23.68 5.32 3.77
CA VAL A 153 -22.75 4.19 3.70
C VAL A 153 -21.79 4.36 2.52
N ILE A 154 -20.53 3.99 2.72
CA ILE A 154 -19.58 3.73 1.62
C ILE A 154 -19.47 2.23 1.39
N HIS A 155 -19.56 1.80 0.13
CA HIS A 155 -19.35 0.42 -0.27
C HIS A 155 -17.92 0.23 -0.77
N VAL A 156 -17.08 -0.42 0.04
CA VAL A 156 -15.76 -0.85 -0.40
C VAL A 156 -15.93 -2.13 -1.20
N ARG A 157 -15.91 -2.03 -2.54
CA ARG A 157 -16.13 -3.18 -3.45
C ARG A 157 -14.86 -3.92 -3.84
N GLN A 158 -13.70 -3.31 -3.59
CA GLN A 158 -12.40 -3.88 -3.94
C GLN A 158 -11.54 -4.09 -2.70
N GLY A 159 -10.82 -5.21 -2.67
CA GLY A 159 -9.79 -5.43 -1.67
C GLY A 159 -8.99 -6.70 -1.93
N LYS A 160 -7.94 -6.92 -1.11
CA LYS A 160 -7.00 -8.03 -1.36
C LYS A 160 -7.63 -9.41 -1.11
N THR A 161 -8.65 -9.49 -0.27
CA THR A 161 -9.36 -10.70 0.17
C THR A 161 -10.88 -10.47 0.04
N ALA A 162 -11.68 -11.55 0.02
CA ALA A 162 -13.14 -11.44 0.01
C ALA A 162 -13.67 -10.64 1.23
N SER A 163 -13.02 -10.78 2.39
CA SER A 163 -13.34 -10.03 3.62
C SER A 163 -13.05 -8.53 3.56
N ALA A 164 -12.34 -8.05 2.55
CA ALA A 164 -12.09 -6.62 2.38
C ALA A 164 -13.29 -5.89 1.75
N GLN A 165 -14.21 -6.62 1.12
CA GLN A 165 -15.48 -6.08 0.67
C GLN A 165 -16.38 -5.81 1.86
N ARG A 166 -16.77 -4.56 2.07
CA ARG A 166 -17.55 -4.15 3.23
C ARG A 166 -18.36 -2.90 2.94
N SER A 167 -19.45 -2.75 3.67
CA SER A 167 -20.21 -1.51 3.78
C SER A 167 -19.77 -0.79 5.05
N VAL A 168 -19.36 0.46 4.94
CA VAL A 168 -18.89 1.29 6.06
C VAL A 168 -19.93 2.38 6.33
N PRO A 169 -20.69 2.30 7.44
CA PRO A 169 -21.58 3.37 7.86
C PRO A 169 -20.81 4.66 8.11
N LEU A 170 -21.39 5.78 7.71
CA LEU A 170 -20.77 7.09 7.84
C LEU A 170 -21.04 7.70 9.22
N THR A 171 -20.04 8.41 9.75
CA THR A 171 -20.25 9.38 10.83
C THR A 171 -20.96 10.62 10.28
N PRO A 172 -21.58 11.46 11.12
CA PRO A 172 -22.15 12.74 10.67
C PRO A 172 -21.12 13.60 9.93
N ARG A 173 -19.90 13.68 10.47
CA ARG A 173 -18.79 14.46 9.93
C ARG A 173 -18.32 13.94 8.57
N ALA A 174 -18.18 12.61 8.41
CA ALA A 174 -17.81 12.01 7.13
C ALA A 174 -18.89 12.25 6.06
N ALA A 175 -20.17 12.16 6.43
CA ALA A 175 -21.28 12.46 5.53
C ALA A 175 -21.33 13.95 5.14
N GLU A 176 -21.00 14.87 6.05
CA GLU A 176 -20.88 16.30 5.75
C GLU A 176 -19.82 16.57 4.69
N VAL A 177 -18.62 15.98 4.85
CA VAL A 177 -17.54 16.05 3.84
C VAL A 177 -18.03 15.56 2.48
N LEU A 178 -18.65 14.38 2.43
CA LEU A 178 -19.14 13.80 1.17
C LEU A 178 -20.24 14.65 0.53
N ASN A 179 -21.18 15.17 1.32
CA ASN A 179 -22.24 16.05 0.82
C ASN A 179 -21.67 17.36 0.24
N ARG A 180 -20.71 17.99 0.94
CA ARG A 180 -20.06 19.21 0.45
C ARG A 180 -19.32 18.95 -0.86
N ARG A 181 -18.49 17.90 -0.90
CA ARG A 181 -17.75 17.52 -2.14
C ARG A 181 -18.69 17.15 -3.28
N LYS A 182 -19.84 16.53 -3.01
CA LYS A 182 -20.84 16.19 -4.05
C LYS A 182 -21.46 17.44 -4.65
N LYS A 183 -21.74 18.47 -3.83
CA LYS A 183 -22.23 19.77 -4.31
C LYS A 183 -21.19 20.49 -5.16
N GLU A 184 -19.94 20.53 -4.71
CA GLU A 184 -18.82 21.11 -5.45
C GLU A 184 -18.62 20.40 -6.80
N ALA A 185 -18.64 19.06 -6.82
CA ALA A 185 -18.51 18.26 -8.04
C ALA A 185 -19.68 18.49 -9.03
N ALA A 186 -20.89 18.76 -8.53
CA ALA A 186 -22.06 19.04 -9.37
C ALA A 186 -21.97 20.41 -10.08
N ALA A 187 -21.22 21.36 -9.52
CA ALA A 187 -21.00 22.67 -10.12
C ALA A 187 -19.97 22.65 -11.27
N ILE A 188 -19.20 21.57 -11.42
CA ILE A 188 -18.16 21.44 -12.45
C ILE A 188 -18.79 20.85 -13.74
N PRO A 189 -18.61 21.49 -14.92
CA PRO A 189 -19.17 20.99 -16.18
C PRO A 189 -18.69 19.59 -16.56
N ARG A 190 -17.40 19.30 -16.32
CA ARG A 190 -16.79 17.99 -16.55
C ARG A 190 -16.86 17.15 -15.28
N LYS A 191 -17.94 16.38 -15.14
CA LYS A 191 -18.16 15.52 -13.99
C LYS A 191 -17.09 14.44 -13.89
N SER A 192 -16.46 14.32 -12.71
CA SER A 192 -15.60 13.18 -12.38
C SER A 192 -16.44 12.06 -11.77
N ALA A 193 -16.05 10.82 -12.05
CA ALA A 193 -16.63 9.65 -11.37
C ALA A 193 -16.14 9.52 -9.91
N PHE A 194 -15.06 10.22 -9.54
CA PHE A 194 -14.36 10.04 -8.27
C PHE A 194 -14.65 11.16 -7.27
N VAL A 195 -14.73 10.81 -5.98
CA VAL A 195 -14.86 11.74 -4.85
C VAL A 195 -13.63 12.65 -4.73
N PHE A 196 -12.45 12.09 -5.00
CA PHE A 196 -11.18 12.80 -5.08
C PHE A 196 -10.66 12.80 -6.52
N ALA A 197 -11.26 13.65 -7.36
CA ALA A 197 -10.79 13.86 -8.72
C ALA A 197 -9.35 14.38 -8.74
N GLY A 198 -8.55 13.88 -9.69
CA GLY A 198 -7.14 14.24 -9.81
C GLY A 198 -6.54 13.88 -11.15
N THR A 199 -5.25 14.15 -11.32
CA THR A 199 -4.51 13.95 -12.57
C THR A 199 -3.92 12.55 -12.72
N GLY A 200 -4.25 11.59 -11.83
CA GLY A 200 -3.84 10.20 -12.00
C GLY A 200 -4.41 9.61 -13.28
N ASN A 201 -3.77 8.55 -13.80
CA ASN A 201 -4.15 7.94 -15.10
C ASN A 201 -5.61 7.49 -15.18
N SER A 202 -6.23 7.17 -14.05
CA SER A 202 -7.64 6.78 -13.93
C SER A 202 -8.56 7.93 -13.51
N GLY A 203 -8.06 9.16 -13.36
CA GLY A 203 -8.85 10.36 -13.07
C GLY A 203 -9.06 10.68 -11.58
N HIS A 204 -8.39 9.97 -10.68
CA HIS A 204 -8.37 10.27 -9.25
C HIS A 204 -6.98 10.71 -8.77
N ILE A 205 -6.91 11.29 -7.58
CA ILE A 205 -5.63 11.65 -6.95
C ILE A 205 -4.80 10.39 -6.64
N ILE A 206 -3.48 10.49 -6.77
CA ILE A 206 -2.56 9.40 -6.40
C ILE A 206 -1.69 9.74 -5.19
N SER A 207 -1.72 11.00 -4.76
CA SER A 207 -1.01 11.52 -3.60
C SER A 207 -1.70 12.79 -3.12
N LEU A 208 -1.63 13.01 -1.80
CA LEU A 208 -1.97 14.27 -1.16
C LEU A 208 -0.66 14.85 -0.63
N GLN A 209 -0.02 15.72 -1.40
CA GLN A 209 1.12 16.48 -0.90
C GLN A 209 0.60 17.78 -0.30
N HIS A 210 1.08 18.11 0.90
CA HIS A 210 1.06 19.47 1.39
C HIS A 210 2.18 20.21 0.63
N PRO A 211 1.95 21.40 0.03
CA PRO A 211 3.08 22.21 -0.43
C PRO A 211 4.08 22.37 0.73
N PRO A 212 5.39 22.24 0.49
CA PRO A 212 6.37 22.52 1.53
C PRO A 212 6.13 23.95 2.00
N GLU A 213 5.82 24.11 3.29
CA GLU A 213 5.79 25.43 3.93
C GLU A 213 7.19 26.05 3.74
N GLY A 214 7.21 27.22 3.11
CA GLY A 214 8.40 28.07 2.98
C GLY A 214 8.68 28.86 4.24
#